data_AF-T1AVI3-F1
#
_entry.id   AF-T1AVI3-F1
#
_cell.length_a   1.000
_cell.length_b   1.000
_cell.length_c   1.000
_cell.angle_alpha   90.00
_cell.angle_beta   90.00
_cell.angle_gamma   90.00
#
_symmetry.space_group_name_H-M   'P 1'
#
loop_
_entity.id
_entity.type
_entity.pdbx_description
1 polymer ?
#
loop_
_entity_poly.entity_id
_entity_poly.type
_entity_poly.pdbx_seq_one_letter_code
_entity_poly.pdbx_strand_id
1 'polypeptide(L)'
;MAQAILTAAGRKTGLFTSPHLTRYVERIRIDGTPIGRADLVRTVDRVERIAGRLAEEGTIDREPTFFEVTTAAALDYFARARVDAAVVEVGIGGRLDATNVLDSRVGVVTT
;
A
#
# COMPACT_ATOMS: atom_id res chain seq x y z
N MET A 1 0.30 -3.99 15.33
CA MET A 1 -0.45 -4.89 16.24
C MET A 1 -1.63 -5.55 15.55
N ALA A 2 -2.58 -4.79 14.98
CA ALA A 2 -3.77 -5.34 14.32
C ALA A 2 -3.46 -6.43 13.28
N GLN A 3 -2.46 -6.22 12.40
CA GLN A 3 -2.07 -7.22 11.41
C GLN A 3 -1.64 -8.55 12.05
N ALA A 4 -0.78 -8.52 13.07
CA ALA A 4 -0.30 -9.73 13.73
C ALA A 4 -1.44 -10.53 14.38
N ILE A 5 -2.43 -9.85 14.98
CA ILE A 5 -3.63 -10.50 15.55
C ILE A 5 -4.45 -11.17 14.44
N LEU A 6 -4.65 -10.50 13.31
CA LEU A 6 -5.37 -11.07 12.16
C LEU A 6 -4.64 -12.29 11.58
N THR A 7 -3.31 -12.23 11.46
CA THR A 7 -2.49 -13.36 11.02
C THR A 7 -2.59 -14.53 11.99
N ALA A 8 -2.49 -14.29 13.30
CA ALA A 8 -2.64 -15.31 14.33
C ALA A 8 -4.04 -15.95 14.32
N ALA A 9 -5.06 -15.21 13.87
CA ALA A 9 -6.42 -15.70 13.64
C ALA A 9 -6.59 -16.46 12.30
N GLY A 10 -5.51 -16.76 11.57
CA GLY A 10 -5.52 -17.56 10.35
C GLY A 10 -5.87 -16.80 9.08
N ARG A 11 -5.77 -15.46 9.08
CA ARG A 11 -5.96 -14.63 7.88
C ARG A 11 -4.64 -14.40 7.17
N LYS A 12 -4.65 -14.44 5.84
CA LYS A 12 -3.57 -13.88 5.03
C LYS A 12 -3.66 -12.36 5.08
N THR A 13 -2.58 -11.69 5.48
CA THR A 13 -2.63 -10.26 5.81
C THR A 13 -1.63 -9.43 5.03
N GLY A 14 -2.07 -8.26 4.58
CA GLY A 14 -1.19 -7.18 4.13
C GLY A 14 -0.95 -6.17 5.25
N LEU A 15 0.25 -5.58 5.31
CA LEU A 15 0.56 -4.44 6.16
C LEU A 15 1.25 -3.35 5.33
N PHE A 16 0.66 -2.17 5.29
CA PHE A 16 1.27 -0.95 4.73
C PHE A 16 1.52 0.06 5.84
N THR A 17 2.78 0.46 6.04
CA THR A 17 3.20 1.39 7.10
C THR A 17 4.20 2.45 6.61
N SER A 18 4.26 3.58 7.32
CA SER A 18 5.18 4.68 7.00
C SER A 18 5.61 5.50 8.23
N PRO A 19 6.82 6.09 8.22
CA PRO A 19 7.91 5.85 7.28
C PRO A 19 8.56 4.46 7.47
N HIS A 20 9.47 4.08 6.56
CA HIS A 20 10.41 2.99 6.86
C HIS A 20 11.53 3.52 7.74
N LEU A 21 12.19 2.64 8.49
CA LEU A 21 13.32 3.00 9.33
C LEU A 21 14.65 2.84 8.60
N THR A 22 14.88 1.68 7.97
CA THR A 22 16.19 1.39 7.33
C THR A 22 16.09 1.01 5.86
N ARG A 23 15.05 0.26 5.49
CA ARG A 23 14.89 -0.28 4.14
C ARG A 23 13.47 -0.02 3.67
N TYR A 24 13.35 0.49 2.45
CA TYR A 24 12.05 0.80 1.84
C TYR A 24 11.07 -0.39 1.88
N VAL A 25 11.56 -1.63 1.68
CA VAL A 25 10.73 -2.85 1.71
C VAL A 25 9.98 -3.05 3.03
N GLU A 26 10.40 -2.41 4.13
CA GLU A 26 9.71 -2.46 5.42
C GLU A 26 8.28 -1.92 5.36
N ARG A 27 8.00 -1.02 4.40
CA ARG A 27 6.69 -0.38 4.21
C ARG A 27 5.60 -1.36 3.82
N ILE A 28 5.94 -2.46 3.14
CA ILE A 28 4.95 -3.38 2.55
C ILE A 28 5.28 -4.79 3.02
N ARG A 29 4.35 -5.44 3.72
CA ARG A 29 4.54 -6.81 4.23
C ARG A 29 3.33 -7.68 3.93
N ILE A 30 3.59 -8.96 3.72
CA ILE A 30 2.56 -10.01 3.73
C ILE A 30 2.90 -11.00 4.84
N ASP A 31 1.94 -11.27 5.71
CA ASP A 31 2.10 -12.17 6.87
C ASP A 31 3.36 -11.86 7.69
N GLY A 32 3.60 -10.56 7.90
CA GLY A 32 4.75 -10.04 8.63
C GLY A 32 6.07 -10.02 7.86
N THR A 33 6.15 -10.62 6.68
CA THR A 33 7.38 -10.68 5.87
C THR A 33 7.42 -9.51 4.87
N PRO A 34 8.50 -8.70 4.85
CA PRO A 34 8.69 -7.63 3.87
C PRO A 34 8.64 -8.10 2.43
N ILE A 35 8.12 -7.25 1.55
CA ILE A 35 8.12 -7.47 0.10
C ILE A 35 9.54 -7.75 -0.42
N GLY A 36 9.68 -8.74 -1.31
CA GLY A 36 10.95 -9.01 -1.98
C GLY A 36 11.36 -7.86 -2.90
N ARG A 37 12.66 -7.60 -3.06
CA ARG A 37 13.16 -6.51 -3.93
C ARG A 37 12.66 -6.61 -5.37
N ALA A 38 12.66 -7.82 -5.93
CA ALA A 38 12.17 -8.05 -7.29
C ALA A 38 10.66 -7.82 -7.41
N ASP A 39 9.88 -8.22 -6.40
CA ASP A 39 8.44 -7.93 -6.34
C ASP A 39 8.16 -6.44 -6.23
N LEU A 40 8.95 -5.73 -5.43
CA LEU A 40 8.85 -4.29 -5.27
C LEU A 40 9.07 -3.59 -6.60
N VAL A 41 10.19 -3.85 -7.28
CA VAL A 41 10.51 -3.25 -8.58
C VAL A 41 9.39 -3.54 -9.59
N ARG A 42 8.99 -4.81 -9.74
CA ARG A 42 7.90 -5.19 -10.65
C ARG A 42 6.60 -4.45 -10.39
N THR A 43 6.31 -4.17 -9.12
CA THR A 43 5.06 -3.54 -8.72
C THR A 43 5.10 -2.04 -8.93
N VAL A 44 6.22 -1.39 -8.57
CA VAL A 44 6.45 0.03 -8.86
C VAL A 44 6.45 0.29 -10.37
N ASP A 45 7.21 -0.49 -11.16
CA ASP A 45 7.25 -0.34 -12.61
C ASP A 45 5.87 -0.46 -13.26
N ARG A 46 5.02 -1.34 -12.72
CA ARG A 46 3.65 -1.50 -13.21
C ARG A 46 2.80 -0.28 -12.90
N VAL A 47 2.87 0.25 -11.69
CA VAL A 47 2.15 1.46 -11.28
C VAL A 47 2.61 2.65 -12.12
N GLU A 48 3.92 2.84 -12.28
CA GLU A 48 4.48 3.94 -13.06
C GLU A 48 4.07 3.87 -14.55
N ARG A 49 4.12 2.69 -15.17
CA ARG A 49 3.62 2.53 -16.56
C ARG A 49 2.14 2.88 -16.70
N ILE A 50 1.31 2.49 -15.73
CA ILE A 50 -0.11 2.83 -15.74
C ILE A 50 -0.29 4.34 -15.56
N ALA A 51 0.42 4.95 -14.61
CA ALA A 51 0.36 6.38 -14.38
C ALA A 51 0.78 7.18 -15.61
N GLY A 52 1.88 6.80 -16.28
CA GLY A 52 2.34 7.45 -17.52
C GLY A 52 1.28 7.38 -18.62
N ARG A 53 0.69 6.19 -18.83
CA ARG A 53 -0.41 6.03 -19.80
C ARG A 53 -1.62 6.89 -19.45
N LEU A 54 -2.04 6.94 -18.19
CA LEU A 54 -3.17 7.75 -17.76
C LEU A 54 -2.90 9.26 -17.92
N ALA A 55 -1.64 9.69 -17.76
CA ALA A 55 -1.24 11.06 -18.02
C ALA A 55 -1.28 11.40 -19.52
N GLU A 56 -0.79 10.51 -20.38
CA GLU A 56 -0.89 10.65 -21.85
C GLU A 56 -2.35 10.70 -22.33
N GLU A 57 -3.23 9.93 -21.70
CA GLU A 57 -4.68 9.91 -21.95
C GLU A 57 -5.41 11.13 -21.35
N GLY A 58 -4.73 11.98 -20.56
CA GLY A 58 -5.33 13.13 -19.88
C GLY A 58 -6.32 12.75 -18.76
N THR A 59 -6.24 11.52 -18.26
CA THR A 59 -7.11 11.01 -17.18
C THR A 59 -6.64 11.49 -15.80
N ILE A 60 -5.34 11.75 -15.63
CA ILE A 60 -4.77 12.38 -14.45
C ILE A 60 -4.05 13.67 -14.83
N ASP A 61 -4.19 14.70 -14.00
CA ASP A 61 -3.69 16.04 -14.31
C ASP A 61 -2.18 16.21 -14.05
N ARG A 62 -1.58 15.24 -13.35
CA ARG A 62 -0.15 15.24 -13.00
C ARG A 62 0.37 13.84 -12.76
N GLU A 63 1.69 13.72 -12.74
CA GLU A 63 2.36 12.54 -12.22
C GLU A 63 2.02 12.32 -10.73
N PRO A 64 1.78 11.06 -10.31
CA PRO A 64 1.59 10.75 -8.91
C PRO A 64 2.84 11.04 -8.07
N THR A 65 2.64 11.50 -6.85
CA THR A 65 3.71 11.70 -5.88
C THR A 65 4.31 10.36 -5.46
N PHE A 66 5.50 10.42 -4.84
CA PHE A 66 6.13 9.26 -4.23
C PHE A 66 5.18 8.45 -3.33
N PHE A 67 4.39 9.11 -2.49
CA PHE A 67 3.50 8.41 -1.56
C PHE A 67 2.27 7.81 -2.27
N GLU A 68 1.76 8.45 -3.32
CA GLU A 68 0.70 7.90 -4.16
C GLU A 68 1.17 6.65 -4.91
N VAL A 69 2.36 6.69 -5.52
CA VAL A 69 2.97 5.50 -6.17
C VAL A 69 3.22 4.38 -5.16
N THR A 70 3.78 4.72 -3.99
CA THR A 70 4.03 3.76 -2.91
C THR A 70 2.74 3.09 -2.45
N THR A 71 1.68 3.87 -2.25
CA THR A 71 0.37 3.37 -1.81
C THR A 71 -0.24 2.46 -2.87
N ALA A 72 -0.30 2.91 -4.12
CA ALA A 72 -0.81 2.10 -5.22
C ALA A 72 -0.02 0.79 -5.39
N ALA A 73 1.31 0.82 -5.21
CA ALA A 73 2.15 -0.36 -5.26
C ALA A 73 1.83 -1.34 -4.11
N ALA A 74 1.63 -0.85 -2.90
CA ALA A 74 1.23 -1.70 -1.77
C ALA A 74 -0.13 -2.38 -2.04
N LEU A 75 -1.11 -1.62 -2.53
CA LEU A 75 -2.45 -2.13 -2.82
C LEU A 75 -2.46 -3.15 -3.98
N ASP A 76 -1.74 -2.88 -5.07
CA ASP A 76 -1.58 -3.84 -6.17
C ASP A 76 -0.88 -5.13 -5.69
N TYR A 77 0.14 -5.03 -4.84
CA TYR A 77 0.81 -6.19 -4.27
C TYR A 77 -0.13 -7.03 -3.39
N PHE A 78 -0.92 -6.40 -2.52
CA PHE A 78 -1.90 -7.07 -1.67
C PHE A 78 -3.01 -7.74 -2.49
N ALA A 79 -3.53 -7.05 -3.52
CA ALA A 79 -4.57 -7.58 -4.40
C ALA A 79 -4.08 -8.81 -5.17
N ARG A 80 -2.86 -8.76 -5.72
CA ARG A 80 -2.24 -9.89 -6.44
C ARG A 80 -1.95 -11.08 -5.55
N ALA A 81 -1.54 -10.82 -4.30
CA ALA A 81 -1.35 -11.85 -3.31
C ALA A 81 -2.67 -12.40 -2.74
N ARG A 82 -3.82 -11.77 -3.03
CA ARG A 82 -5.14 -12.14 -2.52
C ARG A 82 -5.14 -12.23 -0.98
N VAL A 83 -4.67 -11.17 -0.32
CA VAL A 83 -4.77 -11.08 1.15
C VAL A 83 -6.24 -11.02 1.57
N ASP A 84 -6.57 -11.65 2.71
CA ASP A 84 -7.92 -11.63 3.28
C ASP A 84 -8.23 -10.30 3.97
N ALA A 85 -7.20 -9.66 4.52
CA ALA A 85 -7.29 -8.37 5.19
C ALA A 85 -6.00 -7.56 4.99
N ALA A 86 -6.12 -6.24 4.88
CA ALA A 86 -4.97 -5.34 4.88
C ALA A 86 -5.11 -4.33 6.03
N VAL A 87 -4.01 -4.10 6.74
CA VAL A 87 -3.88 -2.99 7.69
C VAL A 87 -3.06 -1.90 6.99
N VAL A 88 -3.68 -0.74 6.78
CA VAL A 88 -3.12 0.35 5.98
C VAL A 88 -3.03 1.58 6.86
N GLU A 89 -1.80 2.00 7.16
CA GLU A 89 -1.51 3.21 7.92
C GLU A 89 -1.64 4.44 7.02
N VAL A 90 -2.40 5.43 7.48
CA VAL A 90 -2.51 6.74 6.86
C VAL A 90 -1.16 7.45 6.90
N GLY A 91 -0.73 8.05 5.77
CA GLY A 91 0.54 8.80 5.72
C GLY A 91 0.47 10.11 6.50
N ILE A 92 -0.48 10.97 6.15
CA ILE A 92 -0.70 12.23 6.86
C ILE A 92 -2.18 12.63 6.91
N GLY A 93 -2.68 12.93 8.12
CA GLY A 93 -4.04 13.41 8.34
C GLY A 93 -5.11 12.35 8.11
N GLY A 94 -5.53 12.14 6.86
CA GLY A 94 -6.55 11.15 6.50
C GLY A 94 -7.38 11.57 5.28
N ARG A 95 -8.15 12.66 5.38
CA ARG A 95 -9.13 13.05 4.35
C ARG A 95 -8.57 13.15 2.92
N LEU A 96 -7.35 13.64 2.76
CA LEU A 96 -6.67 13.81 1.47
C LEU A 96 -5.44 12.90 1.33
N ASP A 97 -5.31 11.92 2.22
CA ASP A 97 -4.20 10.98 2.16
C ASP A 97 -4.42 9.97 1.02
N ALA A 98 -3.33 9.52 0.39
CA ALA A 98 -3.40 8.56 -0.72
C ALA A 98 -4.09 7.24 -0.32
N THR A 99 -4.08 6.89 0.97
CA THR A 99 -4.74 5.67 1.49
C THR A 99 -6.26 5.80 1.60
N ASN A 100 -6.81 7.03 1.57
CA ASN A 100 -8.23 7.31 1.75
C ASN A 100 -9.10 7.01 0.51
N VAL A 101 -8.57 6.21 -0.42
CA VAL A 101 -9.31 5.59 -1.52
C VAL A 101 -9.97 4.26 -1.11
N LEU A 102 -9.63 3.74 0.06
CA LEU A 102 -10.12 2.46 0.58
C LEU A 102 -11.43 2.63 1.36
N ASP A 103 -12.45 1.87 0.97
CA ASP A 103 -13.67 1.70 1.75
C ASP A 103 -13.44 0.72 2.92
N SER A 104 -12.76 1.22 3.95
CA SER A 104 -12.31 0.42 5.08
C SER A 104 -13.46 0.03 6.00
N ARG A 105 -13.57 -1.26 6.34
CA ARG A 105 -14.59 -1.76 7.29
C ARG A 105 -14.44 -1.21 8.71
N VAL A 106 -13.23 -0.79 9.07
CA VAL A 106 -12.90 -0.21 10.38
C VAL A 106 -11.92 0.93 10.16
N GLY A 107 -12.27 2.12 10.63
CA GLY A 107 -11.36 3.26 10.75
C GLY A 107 -10.84 3.38 12.18
N VAL A 108 -9.56 3.70 12.34
CA VAL A 108 -8.92 3.84 13.66
C VAL A 108 -8.21 5.20 13.73
N VAL A 109 -8.58 6.01 14.72
CA VAL A 109 -7.86 7.24 15.08
C VAL A 109 -7.30 7.02 16.48
N THR A 110 -5.99 7.11 16.64
CA THR A 110 -5.33 6.71 17.89
C THR A 110 -5.37 7.79 18.96
N THR A 111 -5.13 9.05 18.60
CA THR A 111 -4.98 10.20 19.51
C THR A 111 -5.28 11.50 18.81
#